data_AF-A0AA40LKI1-F1
#
_entry.id   AF-A0AA40LKI1-F1
#
_cell.length_a   1.000
_cell.length_b   1.000
_cell.length_c   1.000
_cell.angle_alpha   90.00
_cell.angle_beta   90.00
_cell.angle_gamma   90.00
#
_symmetry.space_group_name_H-M   'P 1'
#
loop_
_entity.id
_entity.type
_entity.pdbx_description
1 polymer ?
#
loop_
_entity_poly.entity_id
_entity_poly.type
_entity_poly.pdbx_seq_one_letter_code
_entity_poly.pdbx_strand_id
1 'polypeptide(L)'
;MESCRSMVNLMDRDGNGKLGLVEFNILWNRIRNYLSIFRKFDLDKSGSMSAYEMRMAIESAGFKLNKKLYELIITRYSEPDLAVDFDNFVCCLVRLETMFRECPVQLLPPGVDPAWHVPGRRRSRVEPQG
;
A
#
# COMPACT_ATOMS: atom_id res chain seq x y z
N MET A 1 -12.46 0.61 15.22
CA MET A 1 -13.32 1.66 14.60
C MET A 1 -12.57 2.60 13.65
N GLU A 2 -11.28 2.88 13.87
CA GLU A 2 -10.49 3.75 12.97
C GLU A 2 -10.33 3.15 11.56
N SER A 3 -10.18 1.83 11.44
CA SER A 3 -10.01 1.11 10.17
C SER A 3 -11.13 1.38 9.17
N CYS A 4 -12.39 1.45 9.62
CA CYS A 4 -13.53 1.73 8.75
C CYS A 4 -13.48 3.13 8.14
N ARG A 5 -13.09 4.14 8.93
CA ARG A 5 -12.94 5.52 8.43
C ARG A 5 -11.79 5.64 7.43
N SER A 6 -10.66 5.00 7.72
CA SER A 6 -9.52 4.98 6.80
C SER A 6 -9.85 4.29 5.47
N MET A 7 -10.60 3.19 5.50
CA MET A 7 -11.06 2.49 4.30
C MET A 7 -11.99 3.34 3.43
N VAL A 8 -12.93 4.06 4.05
CA VAL A 8 -13.82 4.99 3.33
C VAL A 8 -13.01 6.11 2.69
N ASN A 9 -12.13 6.77 3.44
CA ASN A 9 -11.30 7.86 2.93
C ASN A 9 -10.38 7.43 1.76
N LEU A 10 -9.94 6.16 1.73
CA LEU A 10 -9.12 5.65 0.63
C LEU A 10 -9.92 5.54 -0.69
N MET A 11 -11.22 5.26 -0.59
CA MET A 11 -12.06 4.89 -1.74
C MET A 11 -13.07 5.95 -2.17
N ASP A 12 -13.37 6.91 -1.29
CA ASP A 12 -14.18 8.10 -1.55
C ASP A 12 -13.48 8.98 -2.58
N ARG A 13 -13.76 8.74 -3.87
CA ARG A 13 -13.13 9.47 -4.99
C ARG A 13 -13.82 10.77 -5.30
N ASP A 14 -15.11 10.88 -4.97
CA ASP A 14 -15.90 12.08 -5.18
C ASP A 14 -15.90 13.02 -3.95
N GLY A 15 -15.31 12.59 -2.83
CA GLY A 15 -15.06 13.40 -1.64
C GLY A 15 -16.31 13.68 -0.83
N ASN A 16 -17.37 12.87 -1.00
CA ASN A 16 -18.67 13.10 -0.39
C ASN A 16 -18.79 12.48 1.03
N GLY A 17 -17.74 11.80 1.51
CA GLY A 17 -17.67 11.14 2.80
C GLY A 17 -18.44 9.81 2.88
N LYS A 18 -18.92 9.28 1.75
CA LYS A 18 -19.69 8.05 1.61
C LYS A 18 -19.12 7.23 0.46
N LEU A 19 -19.57 5.98 0.36
CA LEU A 19 -19.20 5.11 -0.76
C LEU A 19 -20.44 4.83 -1.60
N GLY A 20 -20.42 5.26 -2.85
CA GLY A 20 -21.37 4.80 -3.85
C GLY A 20 -21.21 3.29 -4.11
N LEU A 21 -22.19 2.67 -4.77
CA LEU A 21 -22.18 1.22 -5.02
C LEU A 21 -20.90 0.75 -5.75
N VAL A 22 -20.41 1.53 -6.71
CA VAL A 22 -19.19 1.22 -7.46
C VAL A 22 -17.96 1.26 -6.57
N GLU A 23 -17.80 2.31 -5.77
CA GLU A 23 -16.67 2.48 -4.84
C GLU A 23 -16.70 1.41 -3.74
N PHE A 24 -17.90 1.09 -3.23
CA PHE A 24 -18.10 0.00 -2.29
C PHE A 24 -17.71 -1.35 -2.89
N ASN A 25 -18.11 -1.64 -4.14
CA ASN A 25 -17.74 -2.90 -4.79
C ASN A 25 -16.21 -3.03 -4.96
N ILE A 26 -15.52 -1.93 -5.30
CA ILE A 26 -14.05 -1.91 -5.37
C ILE A 26 -13.44 -2.17 -3.99
N LEU A 27 -13.91 -1.46 -2.96
CA LEU A 27 -13.45 -1.65 -1.58
C LEU A 27 -13.67 -3.09 -1.11
N TRP A 28 -14.85 -3.63 -1.36
CA TRP A 28 -15.23 -4.98 -0.95
C TRP A 28 -14.32 -6.04 -1.57
N ASN A 29 -14.03 -5.93 -2.87
CA ASN A 29 -13.11 -6.85 -3.54
C ASN A 29 -11.69 -6.75 -2.98
N ARG A 30 -11.24 -5.56 -2.58
CA ARG A 30 -9.95 -5.37 -1.92
C ARG A 30 -9.90 -6.01 -0.53
N ILE A 31 -10.92 -5.79 0.30
CA ILE A 31 -11.04 -6.41 1.63
C ILE A 31 -11.04 -7.93 1.49
N ARG A 32 -11.76 -8.49 0.52
CA ARG A 32 -11.75 -9.93 0.24
C ARG A 32 -10.35 -10.45 -0.12
N ASN A 33 -9.60 -9.70 -0.92
CA ASN A 33 -8.22 -10.06 -1.25
C ASN A 33 -7.32 -10.01 0.01
N TYR A 34 -7.43 -8.96 0.83
CA TYR A 34 -6.68 -8.88 2.08
C TYR A 34 -7.04 -10.01 3.05
N LEU A 35 -8.32 -10.37 3.15
CA LEU A 35 -8.75 -11.53 3.95
C LEU A 35 -8.14 -12.84 3.43
N SER A 36 -8.05 -13.00 2.10
CA SER A 36 -7.40 -14.16 1.51
C SER A 36 -5.90 -14.21 1.82
N ILE A 37 -5.22 -13.07 1.83
CA ILE A 37 -3.80 -12.97 2.19
C ILE A 37 -3.62 -13.27 3.68
N PHE A 38 -4.42 -12.63 4.55
CA PHE A 38 -4.36 -12.82 5.99
C PHE A 38 -4.48 -14.30 6.36
N ARG A 39 -5.53 -14.98 5.86
CA ARG A 39 -5.74 -16.41 6.12
C ARG A 39 -4.65 -17.32 5.54
N LYS A 40 -3.94 -16.87 4.51
CA LYS A 40 -2.84 -17.62 3.91
C LYS A 40 -1.58 -17.56 4.77
N PHE A 41 -1.38 -16.46 5.50
CA PHE A 41 -0.15 -16.21 6.27
C PHE A 41 -0.33 -16.29 7.77
N ASP A 42 -1.56 -16.38 8.29
CA ASP A 42 -1.85 -16.92 9.63
C ASP A 42 -1.58 -18.44 9.61
N LEU A 43 -0.29 -18.80 9.69
CA LEU A 43 0.18 -20.18 9.47
C LEU A 43 -0.18 -21.09 10.63
N ASP A 44 -0.16 -20.54 11.84
CA ASP A 44 -0.54 -21.24 13.05
C ASP A 44 -2.05 -21.25 13.29
N LYS A 45 -2.82 -20.51 12.48
CA LYS A 45 -4.29 -20.36 12.60
C LYS A 45 -4.71 -19.80 13.95
N SER A 46 -3.89 -18.95 14.53
CA SER A 46 -4.18 -18.24 15.78
C SER A 46 -5.32 -17.22 15.61
N GLY A 47 -5.64 -16.84 14.38
CA GLY A 47 -6.54 -15.72 14.09
C GLY A 47 -5.83 -14.36 14.13
N SER A 48 -4.51 -14.38 14.24
CA SER A 48 -3.62 -13.21 14.26
C SER A 48 -2.35 -13.51 13.47
N MET A 49 -1.54 -12.51 13.18
CA MET A 49 -0.24 -12.70 12.54
C MET A 49 0.87 -12.20 13.45
N SER A 50 1.90 -13.02 13.62
CA SER A 50 3.18 -12.58 14.17
C SER A 50 3.87 -11.56 13.26
N ALA A 51 4.89 -10.87 13.78
CA ALA A 51 5.70 -9.95 12.98
C ALA A 51 6.33 -10.61 11.74
N TYR A 52 6.66 -11.90 11.81
CA TYR A 52 7.19 -12.67 10.69
C TYR A 52 6.14 -12.92 9.61
N GLU A 53 4.95 -13.37 10.02
CA GLU A 53 3.81 -13.62 9.11
C GLU A 53 3.32 -12.33 8.46
N MET A 54 3.21 -11.25 9.24
CA MET A 54 2.88 -9.91 8.77
C MET A 54 3.83 -9.45 7.65
N ARG A 55 5.13 -9.69 7.80
CA ARG A 55 6.12 -9.35 6.77
C ARG A 55 5.84 -10.10 5.47
N MET A 56 5.63 -11.41 5.54
CA MET A 56 5.31 -12.22 4.35
C MET A 56 3.99 -11.79 3.69
N ALA A 57 2.98 -11.46 4.51
CA ALA A 57 1.69 -10.98 4.05
C ALA A 57 1.79 -9.65 3.28
N ILE A 58 2.56 -8.69 3.81
CA ILE A 58 2.81 -7.38 3.16
C ILE A 58 3.53 -7.56 1.80
N GLU A 59 4.54 -8.44 1.74
CA GLU A 59 5.24 -8.75 0.48
C GLU A 59 4.29 -9.41 -0.54
N SER A 60 3.43 -10.33 -0.09
CA SER A 60 2.42 -10.97 -0.93
C SER A 60 1.30 -10.02 -1.37
N ALA A 61 1.05 -8.93 -0.62
CA ALA A 61 0.14 -7.86 -0.99
C ALA A 61 0.75 -6.90 -2.04
N GLY A 62 2.03 -7.08 -2.39
CA GLY A 62 2.73 -6.33 -3.44
C GLY A 62 3.60 -5.18 -2.93
N PHE A 63 3.76 -5.03 -1.61
CA PHE A 63 4.57 -3.95 -1.04
C PHE A 63 6.00 -4.44 -0.75
N LYS A 64 6.99 -3.69 -1.25
CA LYS A 64 8.41 -3.91 -0.91
C LYS A 64 8.87 -2.81 0.02
N LEU A 65 9.03 -3.13 1.29
CA LEU A 65 9.45 -2.19 2.31
C LEU A 65 10.89 -2.45 2.76
N ASN A 66 11.57 -1.42 3.24
CA ASN A 66 12.87 -1.59 3.89
C ASN A 66 12.69 -2.01 5.36
N LYS A 67 13.77 -2.48 6.00
CA LYS A 67 13.74 -2.98 7.39
C LYS A 67 13.16 -1.96 8.38
N LYS A 68 13.54 -0.68 8.27
CA LYS A 68 13.07 0.38 9.18
C LYS A 68 11.56 0.60 9.07
N LEU A 69 11.02 0.55 7.85
CA LEU A 69 9.58 0.67 7.62
C LEU A 69 8.81 -0.52 8.19
N TYR A 70 9.36 -1.75 8.08
CA TYR A 70 8.77 -2.91 8.73
C TYR A 70 8.74 -2.75 10.25
N GLU A 71 9.85 -2.35 10.87
CA GLU A 71 9.91 -2.12 12.32
C GLU A 71 8.87 -1.09 12.76
N LEU A 72 8.71 0.01 12.01
CA LEU A 72 7.71 1.03 12.28
C LEU A 72 6.28 0.49 12.17
N ILE A 73 6.00 -0.32 11.14
CA ILE A 73 4.69 -0.95 10.95
C ILE A 73 4.36 -1.88 12.12
N ILE A 74 5.28 -2.78 12.47
CA ILE A 74 5.08 -3.69 13.59
C ILE A 74 4.87 -2.89 14.88
N THR A 75 5.68 -1.87 15.14
CA THR A 75 5.53 -1.03 16.33
C THR A 75 4.18 -0.29 16.39
N ARG A 76 3.62 0.07 15.23
CA ARG A 76 2.41 0.90 15.16
C ARG A 76 1.10 0.11 15.13
N TYR A 77 1.13 -1.10 14.58
CA TYR A 77 -0.07 -1.90 14.26
C TYR A 77 -0.10 -3.26 14.97
N SER A 78 0.90 -3.61 15.79
CA SER A 78 0.79 -4.78 16.65
C SER A 78 0.14 -4.43 17.98
N GLU A 79 -0.53 -5.42 18.56
CA GLU A 79 -1.02 -5.42 19.93
C GLU A 79 0.15 -5.59 20.92
N PRO A 80 -0.07 -5.39 22.24
CA PRO A 80 0.99 -5.49 23.24
C PRO A 80 1.74 -6.84 23.27
N ASP A 81 1.10 -7.90 22.79
CA ASP A 81 1.67 -9.25 22.65
C ASP A 81 2.39 -9.48 21.31
N LEU A 82 2.56 -8.43 20.50
CA LEU A 82 3.15 -8.44 19.16
C LEU A 82 2.33 -9.17 18.09
N ALA A 83 1.08 -9.54 18.40
CA ALA A 83 0.15 -10.08 17.44
C ALA A 83 -0.47 -8.94 16.59
N VAL A 84 -0.74 -9.22 15.32
CA VAL A 84 -1.45 -8.32 14.42
C VAL A 84 -2.75 -8.99 13.99
N ASP A 85 -3.87 -8.48 14.49
CA ASP A 85 -5.19 -8.95 14.08
C ASP A 85 -5.57 -8.47 12.66
N PHE A 86 -6.71 -8.95 12.18
CA PHE A 86 -7.17 -8.61 10.83
C PHE A 86 -7.47 -7.11 10.67
N ASP A 87 -8.04 -6.46 11.69
CA ASP A 87 -8.42 -5.05 11.64
C ASP A 87 -7.17 -4.16 11.52
N ASN A 88 -6.13 -4.45 12.29
CA ASN A 88 -4.84 -3.76 12.24
C ASN A 88 -4.09 -4.05 10.92
N PHE A 89 -4.16 -5.28 10.41
CA PHE A 89 -3.59 -5.63 9.11
C PHE A 89 -4.22 -4.81 7.97
N VAL A 90 -5.56 -4.75 7.92
CA VAL A 90 -6.27 -3.95 6.89
C VAL A 90 -5.94 -2.47 7.04
N CYS A 91 -5.91 -1.95 8.27
CA CYS A 91 -5.56 -0.54 8.52
C CYS A 91 -4.15 -0.20 8.02
N CYS A 92 -3.20 -1.11 8.25
CA CYS A 92 -1.83 -0.99 7.75
C CYS A 92 -1.78 -0.93 6.22
N LEU A 93 -2.43 -1.88 5.53
CA LEU A 93 -2.42 -1.93 4.06
C LEU A 93 -3.11 -0.73 3.43
N VAL A 94 -4.23 -0.28 4.00
CA VAL A 94 -4.93 0.94 3.56
C VAL A 94 -4.01 2.14 3.67
N ARG A 95 -3.31 2.29 4.81
CA ARG A 95 -2.40 3.41 5.02
C ARG A 95 -1.19 3.37 4.08
N LEU A 96 -0.63 2.18 3.86
CA LEU A 96 0.43 1.98 2.88
C LEU A 96 -0.05 2.39 1.49
N GLU A 97 -1.22 1.92 1.06
CA GLU A 97 -1.76 2.25 -0.25
C GLU A 97 -1.98 3.76 -0.42
N THR A 98 -2.49 4.46 0.60
CA THR A 98 -2.57 5.93 0.58
C THR A 98 -1.19 6.56 0.42
N MET A 99 -0.18 6.13 1.19
CA MET A 99 1.18 6.69 1.09
C MET A 99 1.82 6.48 -0.28
N PHE A 100 1.61 5.32 -0.90
CA PHE A 100 2.12 5.03 -2.25
C PHE A 100 1.33 5.77 -3.35
N ARG A 101 0.03 6.05 -3.13
CA ARG A 101 -0.81 6.81 -4.06
C ARG A 101 -0.51 8.31 -4.04
N GLU A 102 -0.26 8.87 -2.86
CA GLU A 102 0.14 10.28 -2.67
C GLU A 102 1.63 10.53 -2.97
N CYS A 103 2.40 9.47 -3.25
CA CYS A 103 3.76 9.54 -3.74
C CYS A 103 3.86 9.08 -5.21
N PRO A 104 3.17 9.73 -6.17
CA PRO A 104 3.57 9.59 -7.56
C PRO A 104 4.90 10.33 -7.67
N VAL A 105 5.99 9.65 -8.04
CA VAL A 105 7.22 10.22 -8.63
C VAL A 105 7.25 11.76 -8.77
N GLN A 106 7.33 12.48 -7.66
CA GLN A 106 7.38 13.96 -7.59
C GLN A 106 8.69 14.43 -6.98
N LEU A 107 9.62 13.50 -6.73
CA LEU A 107 11.03 13.80 -6.49
C LEU A 107 11.86 13.82 -7.79
N LEU A 108 11.24 13.83 -8.98
CA LEU A 108 11.95 14.25 -10.17
C LEU A 108 11.87 15.78 -10.24
N PRO A 109 13.01 16.50 -10.20
CA PRO A 109 12.99 17.93 -10.42
C PRO A 109 12.34 18.23 -11.77
N PRO A 110 11.60 19.34 -11.90
CA PRO A 110 10.97 19.72 -13.17
C PRO A 110 12.03 19.76 -14.28
N GLY A 111 11.86 18.92 -15.31
CA GLY A 111 12.74 18.86 -16.49
C GLY A 111 13.53 17.56 -16.71
N VAL A 112 13.37 16.53 -15.88
CA VAL A 112 14.02 15.23 -16.13
C VAL A 112 13.14 14.34 -17.02
N ASP A 113 13.61 14.11 -18.25
CA ASP A 113 12.97 13.21 -19.23
C ASP A 113 12.87 11.77 -18.66
N PRO A 114 11.68 11.15 -18.63
CA PRO A 114 11.47 9.76 -18.21
C PRO A 114 12.32 8.71 -18.96
N ALA A 115 12.92 9.07 -20.10
CA ALA A 115 13.72 8.18 -20.93
C ALA A 115 15.12 7.85 -20.36
N TRP A 116 15.55 8.45 -19.25
CA TRP A 116 16.91 8.24 -18.69
C TRP A 116 17.18 6.79 -18.26
N HIS A 117 16.14 6.03 -17.96
CA HIS A 117 16.25 4.67 -17.44
C HIS A 117 16.36 3.57 -18.50
N VAL A 118 16.35 3.90 -19.80
CA VAL A 118 16.46 2.89 -20.86
C VAL A 118 17.88 2.90 -21.43
N PRO A 119 18.74 1.91 -21.10
CA PRO A 119 20.03 1.77 -21.76
C PRO A 119 19.79 1.44 -23.24
N GLY A 120 20.17 2.34 -24.15
CA GLY A 120 20.24 2.02 -25.59
C GLY A 120 19.45 2.90 -26.57
N ARG A 121 18.72 3.94 -26.15
CA ARG A 121 18.19 4.94 -27.11
C ARG A 121 19.18 6.05 -27.34
N ARG A 122 19.75 6.12 -28.56
CA ARG A 122 20.59 7.25 -29.00
C ARG A 122 19.80 8.56 -28.88
N ARG A 123 20.44 9.55 -28.25
CA ARG A 123 19.97 10.93 -28.14
C ARG A 123 19.97 11.54 -29.55
N SER A 124 18.81 11.75 -30.17
CA SER A 124 18.71 12.59 -31.35
C SER A 124 18.92 14.05 -30.91
N ARG A 125 20.11 14.57 -31.17
CA ARG A 125 20.49 15.97 -30.96
C ARG A 125 19.63 16.83 -31.89
N VAL A 126 18.75 17.66 -31.33
CA VAL A 126 18.13 18.77 -32.06
C VAL A 126 19.11 19.94 -31.94
N GLU A 127 19.69 20.38 -33.05
CA GLU A 127 20.45 21.64 -33.10
C GLU A 127 19.49 22.82 -33.07
N PRO A 128 19.78 23.89 -32.30
CA PRO A 128 19.03 25.13 -32.40
C PRO A 128 19.49 25.90 -33.64
N GLN A 129 18.55 26.28 -34.52
CA GLN A 129 18.79 27.33 -35.51
C GLN A 129 18.81 28.67 -34.78
N GLY A 130 19.92 29.38 -34.94
CA GLY A 130 20.15 30.77 -34.54
C GLY A 130 21.36 31.29 -35.29
#